data_AF-A0A7U4LNU1-F1
#
_entry.id   AF-A0A7U4LNU1-F1
#
_cell.length_a   1.000
_cell.length_b   1.000
_cell.length_c   1.000
_cell.angle_alpha   90.00
_cell.angle_beta   90.00
_cell.angle_gamma   90.00
#
_symmetry.space_group_name_H-M   'P 1'
#
loop_
_entity.id
_entity.type
_entity.pdbx_description
1 polymer ?
#
loop_
_entity_poly.entity_id
_entity_poly.type
_entity_poly.pdbx_seq_one_letter_code
_entity_poly.pdbx_strand_id
1 'polypeptide(L)'
;MQQTYCDDKLLLIKRDEANQEFKNNCVKYVNDKIQEACERSQLSTDLEKKYLYDELLKEIKKEYKVFEMVNNNQYIKIAWD
;
A
#
# COMPACT_ATOMS: atom_id res chain seq x y z
N MET A 1 37.07 -34.71 -1.42
CA MET A 1 36.32 -33.48 -1.13
C MET A 1 35.44 -33.17 -2.33
N GLN A 2 34.15 -33.46 -2.27
CA GLN A 2 33.20 -33.04 -3.31
C GLN A 2 32.62 -31.70 -2.84
N GLN A 3 33.03 -30.60 -3.49
CA GLN A 3 32.35 -29.32 -3.34
C GLN A 3 31.08 -29.39 -4.21
N THR A 4 29.94 -29.60 -3.56
CA THR A 4 28.64 -29.34 -4.16
C THR A 4 28.49 -27.83 -4.30
N TYR A 5 28.72 -27.30 -5.50
CA TYR A 5 28.19 -26.01 -5.89
C TYR A 5 26.67 -26.11 -5.82
N CYS A 6 26.06 -25.56 -4.78
CA CYS A 6 24.66 -25.18 -4.84
C CYS A 6 24.56 -24.06 -5.86
N ASP A 7 24.27 -24.41 -7.11
CA ASP A 7 23.62 -23.51 -8.05
C ASP A 7 22.28 -23.11 -7.43
N ASP A 8 22.30 -22.10 -6.55
CA ASP A 8 21.12 -21.30 -6.24
C ASP A 8 20.70 -20.65 -7.56
N LYS A 9 19.89 -21.36 -8.34
CA LYS A 9 19.25 -20.82 -9.54
C LYS A 9 18.57 -19.53 -9.13
N LEU A 10 19.08 -18.41 -9.62
CA LEU A 10 18.43 -17.11 -9.53
C LEU A 10 17.12 -17.18 -10.32
N LEU A 11 16.04 -17.58 -9.64
CA LEU A 11 14.70 -17.63 -10.19
C LEU A 11 14.05 -16.27 -9.96
N LEU A 12 13.62 -15.63 -11.05
CA LEU A 12 12.79 -14.44 -10.96
C LEU A 12 11.42 -14.81 -10.39
N ILE A 13 10.89 -13.96 -9.52
CA ILE A 13 9.48 -14.04 -9.11
C ILE A 13 8.58 -13.97 -10.35
N LYS A 14 7.50 -14.74 -10.37
CA LYS A 14 6.56 -14.68 -11.48
C LYS A 14 5.82 -13.35 -11.46
N ARG A 15 5.37 -12.90 -12.63
CA ARG A 15 4.62 -11.65 -12.77
C ARG A 15 3.38 -11.60 -11.86
N ASP A 16 2.63 -12.70 -11.77
CA ASP A 16 1.44 -12.79 -10.93
C ASP A 16 1.77 -12.70 -9.43
N GLU A 17 2.86 -13.36 -9.02
CA GLU A 17 3.37 -13.30 -7.63
C GLU A 17 3.80 -11.86 -7.28
N ALA A 18 4.54 -11.19 -8.18
CA ALA A 18 4.95 -9.81 -7.99
C ALA A 18 3.76 -8.83 -7.90
N ASN A 19 2.74 -9.01 -8.75
CA ASN A 19 1.53 -8.20 -8.73
C ASN A 19 0.74 -8.41 -7.43
N GLN A 20 0.60 -9.66 -6.98
CA GLN A 20 -0.09 -9.97 -5.73
C GLN A 20 0.65 -9.40 -4.52
N GLU A 21 1.98 -9.54 -4.48
CA GLU A 21 2.80 -8.96 -3.42
C GLU A 21 2.68 -7.43 -3.38
N PHE A 22 2.70 -6.78 -4.54
CA PHE A 22 2.46 -5.34 -4.65
C PHE A 22 1.08 -4.94 -4.08
N LYS A 23 0.01 -5.65 -4.46
CA LYS A 23 -1.35 -5.37 -3.95
C LYS A 23 -1.42 -5.55 -2.43
N ASN A 24 -0.82 -6.62 -1.90
CA ASN A 24 -0.77 -6.88 -0.45
C ASN A 24 -0.04 -5.75 0.29
N ASN A 25 1.11 -5.32 -0.23
CA ASN A 25 1.88 -4.22 0.35
C ASN A 25 1.12 -2.89 0.33
N CYS A 26 0.36 -2.62 -0.73
CA CYS A 26 -0.50 -1.44 -0.82
C CYS A 26 -1.61 -1.44 0.24
N VAL A 27 -2.29 -2.57 0.44
CA VAL A 27 -3.33 -2.71 1.47
C VAL A 27 -2.73 -2.55 2.86
N LYS A 28 -1.59 -3.20 3.11
CA LYS A 28 -0.86 -3.09 4.37
C LYS A 28 -0.48 -1.63 4.67
N TYR A 29 0.07 -0.91 3.69
CA TYR A 29 0.41 0.50 3.84
C TYR A 29 -0.79 1.36 4.29
N VAL A 30 -1.96 1.18 3.67
CA VAL A 30 -3.17 1.93 4.02
C VAL A 30 -3.61 1.61 5.45
N ASN A 31 -3.63 0.33 5.82
CA ASN A 31 -4.01 -0.09 7.16
C ASN A 31 -3.04 0.44 8.22
N ASP A 32 -1.73 0.35 7.98
CA ASP A 32 -0.70 0.86 8.88
C ASP A 32 -0.88 2.39 9.09
N LYS A 33 -1.22 3.14 8.03
CA LYS A 33 -1.47 4.60 8.11
C LYS A 33 -2.73 4.96 8.89
N ILE A 34 -3.78 4.16 8.77
CA ILE A 34 -5.02 4.34 9.54
C ILE A 34 -4.75 3.99 11.01
N GLN A 35 -4.07 2.88 11.28
CA GLN A 35 -3.72 2.46 12.63
C GLN A 35 -2.84 3.50 13.33
N GLU A 36 -1.79 4.01 12.66
CA GLU A 36 -0.91 5.07 13.18
C GLU A 36 -1.71 6.34 13.54
N ALA A 37 -2.70 6.72 12.71
CA ALA A 37 -3.56 7.86 12.99
C ALA A 37 -4.48 7.60 14.20
N CYS A 38 -5.08 6.41 14.29
CA CYS A 38 -5.90 6.01 15.43
C CYS A 38 -5.11 5.98 16.74
N GLU A 39 -3.89 5.44 16.75
CA GLU A 39 -2.99 5.44 17.91
C GLU A 39 -2.65 6.87 18.37
N ARG A 40 -2.66 7.84 17.45
CA ARG A 40 -2.46 9.27 17.73
C ARG A 40 -3.76 10.04 17.98
N SER A 41 -4.90 9.36 18.09
CA SER A 41 -6.23 9.99 18.25
C SER A 41 -6.57 10.98 17.12
N GLN A 42 -6.06 10.73 15.91
CA GLN A 42 -6.37 11.51 14.71
C GLN A 42 -7.53 10.86 13.95
N LEU A 43 -8.44 11.68 13.42
CA LEU A 43 -9.59 11.24 12.61
C LEU A 43 -9.32 11.31 11.10
N SER A 44 -8.06 11.47 10.73
CA SER A 44 -7.65 11.57 9.34
C SER A 44 -6.18 11.19 9.16
N THR A 45 -5.83 10.70 7.98
CA THR A 45 -4.43 10.42 7.59
C THR A 45 -4.22 10.72 6.12
N ASP A 46 -2.97 11.00 5.75
CA ASP A 46 -2.56 11.25 4.37
C ASP A 46 -2.00 9.96 3.76
N LEU A 47 -2.42 9.65 2.53
CA LEU A 47 -2.01 8.46 1.78
C LEU A 47 -1.35 8.87 0.47
N GLU A 48 -0.23 8.24 0.14
CA GLU A 48 0.46 8.42 -1.15
C GLU A 48 -0.26 7.68 -2.28
N LYS A 49 -0.61 8.40 -3.36
CA LYS A 49 -1.33 7.85 -4.52
C LYS A 49 -0.61 6.69 -5.20
N LYS A 50 0.73 6.60 -5.11
CA LYS A 50 1.51 5.51 -5.70
C LYS A 50 1.19 4.13 -5.12
N TYR A 51 0.63 4.08 -3.91
CA TYR A 51 0.17 2.84 -3.26
C TYR A 51 -1.33 2.61 -3.41
N LEU A 52 -2.04 3.47 -4.17
CA LEU A 52 -3.49 3.44 -4.29
C LEU A 52 -3.87 3.06 -5.73
N TYR A 53 -3.78 1.78 -6.04
CA TYR A 53 -4.31 1.25 -7.29
C TYR A 53 -5.83 1.45 -7.35
N ASP A 54 -6.39 1.53 -8.56
CA ASP A 54 -7.77 1.98 -8.79
C ASP A 54 -8.82 1.24 -7.96
N GLU A 55 -8.69 -0.08 -7.83
CA GLU A 55 -9.62 -0.90 -7.04
C GLU A 55 -9.55 -0.55 -5.55
N LEU A 56 -8.34 -0.40 -4.98
CA LEU A 56 -8.16 -0.01 -3.58
C LEU A 56 -8.68 1.40 -3.32
N LEU A 57 -8.45 2.33 -4.23
CA LEU A 57 -8.99 3.69 -4.12
C LEU A 57 -10.53 3.69 -4.13
N LYS A 58 -11.16 2.81 -4.90
CA LYS A 58 -12.63 2.64 -4.89
C LYS A 58 -13.12 2.13 -3.54
N GLU A 59 -12.46 1.14 -2.94
CA GLU A 59 -12.83 0.64 -1.62
C GLU A 59 -12.66 1.71 -0.55
N ILE A 60 -11.55 2.45 -0.56
CA ILE A 60 -11.32 3.57 0.36
C ILE A 60 -12.43 4.62 0.26
N LYS A 61 -12.87 4.96 -0.95
CA LYS A 61 -13.94 5.95 -1.19
C LYS A 61 -15.32 5.49 -0.71
N LYS A 62 -15.53 4.18 -0.48
CA LYS A 62 -16.79 3.67 0.10
C LYS A 62 -16.84 3.88 1.61
N GLU A 63 -15.70 3.70 2.27
CA GLU A 63 -15.60 3.70 3.74
C GLU A 63 -15.20 5.07 4.31
N TYR A 64 -14.43 5.87 3.56
CA TYR A 64 -13.79 7.09 4.06
C TYR A 64 -14.12 8.33 3.21
N LYS A 65 -14.17 9.50 3.87
CA LYS A 65 -14.21 10.79 3.19
C LYS A 65 -12.83 11.07 2.58
N VAL A 66 -12.77 11.26 1.26
CA VAL A 66 -11.51 11.48 0.53
C VAL A 66 -11.41 12.93 0.07
N PHE A 67 -10.31 13.60 0.40
CA PHE A 67 -9.98 14.95 -0.02
C PHE A 67 -8.73 14.96 -0.89
N GLU A 68 -8.83 15.55 -2.09
CA GLU A 68 -7.67 15.75 -2.95
C GLU A 68 -6.89 16.99 -2.51
N MET A 69 -5.58 16.84 -2.32
CA MET A 69 -4.71 17.96 -1.97
C MET A 69 -4.37 18.78 -3.22
N VAL A 70 -4.93 20.00 -3.31
CA VAL A 70 -4.75 20.93 -4.44
C VAL A 70 -3.27 21.25 -4.71
N ASN A 71 -2.44 21.29 -3.66
CA ASN A 71 -1.02 21.65 -3.76
C ASN A 71 -0.06 20.45 -3.77
N ASN A 72 -0.57 19.22 -3.61
CA ASN A 72 0.26 18.03 -3.59
C ASN A 72 -0.45 16.85 -4.25
N ASN A 73 -0.33 16.77 -5.58
CA ASN A 73 -1.00 15.75 -6.38
C ASN A 73 -0.50 14.32 -6.09
N GLN A 74 0.56 14.14 -5.27
CA GLN A 74 1.06 12.83 -4.88
C GLN A 74 0.30 12.21 -3.70
N TYR A 75 -0.51 12.98 -2.98
CA TYR A 75 -1.21 12.54 -1.79
C TYR A 75 -2.73 12.74 -1.89
N ILE A 76 -3.46 11.93 -1.16
CA ILE A 76 -4.85 12.17 -0.79
C ILE A 76 -4.96 12.17 0.73
N LYS A 77 -5.94 12.90 1.26
CA LYS A 77 -6.30 12.81 2.67
C LYS A 77 -7.56 11.99 2.82
N ILE A 78 -7.57 11.05 3.75
CA ILE A 78 -8.76 10.29 4.14
C ILE A 78 -9.19 10.66 5.56
N ALA A 79 -10.49 10.68 5.83
CA ALA A 79 -11.04 10.95 7.16
C ALA A 79 -12.29 10.10 7.47
N TRP A 80 -12.54 9.86 8.76
CA TRP A 80 -13.61 8.99 9.28
C TRP A 80 -14.38 9.61 10.47
N ASP A 81 -14.52 10.94 10.47
CA ASP A 81 -15.40 11.70 11.38
C ASP A 81 -16.88 11.58 10.98
#